data_AF-A0A1H1JXZ1-F1
#
_entry.id   AF-A0A1H1JXZ1-F1
#
_cell.length_a   1.000
_cell.length_b   1.000
_cell.length_c   1.000
_cell.angle_alpha   90.00
_cell.angle_beta   90.00
_cell.angle_gamma   90.00
#
_symmetry.space_group_name_H-M   'P 1'
#
loop_
_entity.id
_entity.type
_entity.pdbx_description
1 polymer ?
#
loop_
_entity_poly.entity_id
_entity_poly.type
_entity_poly.pdbx_seq_one_letter_code
_entity_poly.pdbx_strand_id
1 'polypeptide(L)'
;MVFFACSKIGVAAFESLWCHNNDHQLWVDAGVLTEEEIAVLRATGALVTNFTGHVRAGDAKELACAVAAIQEHHPDEPIWIEAA
;
A
#
# COMPACT_ATOMS: atom_id res chain seq x y z
N MET A 1 -4.08 1.75 10.54
CA MET A 1 -4.23 0.55 9.68
C MET A 1 -3.38 0.76 8.45
N VAL A 2 -2.86 -0.31 7.87
CA VAL A 2 -2.02 -0.25 6.68
C VAL A 2 -2.80 -0.77 5.48
N PHE A 3 -2.81 -0.01 4.39
CA PHE A 3 -3.33 -0.44 3.11
C PHE A 3 -2.18 -0.92 2.24
N PHE A 4 -2.27 -2.13 1.71
CA PHE A 4 -1.34 -2.63 0.70
C PHE A 4 -2.05 -2.70 -0.66
N ALA A 5 -1.63 -1.85 -1.59
CA ALA A 5 -2.18 -1.75 -2.94
C ALA A 5 -1.20 -2.35 -3.97
N CYS A 6 -1.70 -3.28 -4.78
CA CYS A 6 -0.95 -3.95 -5.84
C CYS A 6 -1.33 -3.39 -7.24
N SER A 7 -2.26 -2.45 -7.30
CA SER A 7 -2.70 -1.81 -8.54
C SER A 7 -3.08 -0.34 -8.34
N LYS A 8 -3.18 0.40 -9.46
CA LYS A 8 -3.69 1.79 -9.45
C LYS A 8 -5.16 1.86 -8.99
N ILE A 9 -5.93 0.80 -9.15
CA ILE A 9 -7.32 0.73 -8.66
C ILE A 9 -7.30 0.65 -7.12
N GLY A 10 -6.40 -0.16 -6.55
CA GLY A 10 -6.19 -0.23 -5.10
C GLY A 10 -5.75 1.11 -4.51
N VAL A 11 -4.87 1.85 -5.20
CA VAL A 11 -4.46 3.21 -4.79
C VAL A 11 -5.66 4.17 -4.78
N ALA A 12 -6.47 4.19 -5.84
CA ALA A 12 -7.64 5.05 -5.90
C ALA A 12 -8.68 4.70 -4.81
N ALA A 13 -8.83 3.42 -4.49
CA ALA A 13 -9.69 2.97 -3.39
C ALA A 13 -9.17 3.50 -2.05
N PHE A 14 -7.86 3.43 -1.79
CA PHE A 14 -7.24 4.04 -0.62
C PHE A 14 -7.52 5.55 -0.56
N GLU A 15 -7.30 6.29 -1.64
CA GLU A 15 -7.50 7.75 -1.66
C GLU A 15 -8.95 8.13 -1.28
N SER A 16 -9.93 7.34 -1.73
CA SER A 16 -11.34 7.56 -1.38
C SER A 16 -11.68 7.32 0.11
N LEU A 17 -10.93 6.44 0.77
CA LEU A 17 -11.08 6.15 2.20
C LEU A 17 -10.27 7.13 3.06
N TRP A 18 -9.06 7.45 2.60
CA TRP A 18 -8.11 8.34 3.24
C TRP A 18 -8.62 9.77 3.35
N CYS A 19 -9.36 10.28 2.35
CA CYS A 19 -9.87 11.66 2.39
C CYS A 19 -10.82 11.94 3.57
N HIS A 20 -11.27 10.91 4.29
CA HIS A 20 -12.07 11.00 5.50
C HIS A 20 -11.31 10.61 6.79
N ASN A 21 -10.09 10.06 6.68
CA ASN A 21 -9.27 9.64 7.82
C ASN A 21 -7.77 9.59 7.47
N ASN A 22 -6.98 10.50 8.05
CA ASN A 22 -5.55 10.63 7.77
C ASN A 22 -4.65 9.66 8.58
N ASP A 23 -5.22 8.83 9.46
CA ASP A 23 -4.46 7.90 10.31
C ASP A 23 -4.10 6.58 9.58
N HIS A 24 -4.12 6.58 8.25
CA HIS A 24 -3.92 5.39 7.43
C HIS A 24 -2.67 5.53 6.57
N GLN A 25 -1.89 4.45 6.50
CA GLN A 25 -0.67 4.38 5.71
C GLN A 25 -0.91 3.56 4.45
N LEU A 26 -0.37 4.01 3.33
CA LEU A 26 -0.43 3.31 2.06
C LEU A 26 0.93 2.71 1.74
N TRP A 27 0.99 1.39 1.64
CA TRP A 27 2.08 0.65 1.04
C TRP A 27 1.67 0.26 -0.37
N VAL A 28 2.57 0.48 -1.33
CA VAL A 28 2.30 0.27 -2.75
C VAL A 28 3.33 -0.68 -3.34
N ASP A 29 2.89 -1.69 -4.10
CA ASP A 29 3.79 -2.60 -4.80
C ASP A 29 4.69 -1.88 -5.81
N ALA A 30 5.89 -2.41 -6.01
CA ALA A 30 6.88 -1.81 -6.90
C ALA A 30 6.31 -1.61 -8.32
N GLY A 31 6.40 -0.39 -8.82
CA GLY A 31 6.00 -0.04 -10.19
C GLY A 31 4.51 0.24 -10.39
N VAL A 32 3.69 0.13 -9.35
CA VAL A 32 2.29 0.58 -9.40
C VAL A 32 2.21 2.10 -9.51
N LEU A 33 3.05 2.81 -8.76
CA LEU A 33 3.19 4.27 -8.83
C LEU A 33 4.63 4.64 -9.23
N THR A 34 4.77 5.73 -9.98
CA THR A 34 6.07 6.37 -10.21
C THR A 34 6.54 7.15 -8.98
N GLU A 35 7.81 7.53 -8.95
CA GLU A 35 8.34 8.37 -7.87
C GLU A 35 7.64 9.73 -7.82
N GLU A 36 7.27 10.30 -8.98
CA GLU A 36 6.50 11.53 -9.07
C GLU A 36 5.09 11.36 -8.50
N GLU A 37 4.39 10.26 -8.80
CA GLU A 37 3.06 9.96 -8.26
C GLU A 37 3.12 9.79 -6.72
N ILE A 38 4.14 9.11 -6.20
CA ILE A 38 4.38 8.98 -4.76
C ILE A 38 4.66 10.36 -4.13
N ALA A 39 5.45 11.20 -4.78
CA ALA A 39 5.75 12.54 -4.29
C ALA A 39 4.49 13.43 -4.22
N VAL A 40 3.63 13.35 -5.24
CA VAL A 40 2.34 14.05 -5.25
C VAL A 40 1.44 13.61 -4.10
N LEU A 41 1.31 12.30 -3.85
CA LEU A 41 0.53 11.78 -2.74
C LEU A 41 1.11 12.21 -1.38
N ARG A 42 2.43 12.16 -1.21
CA ARG A 42 3.05 12.63 0.04
C ARG A 42 2.84 14.12 0.27
N ALA A 43 2.78 14.92 -0.79
CA ALA A 43 2.51 16.35 -0.70
C ALA A 43 1.08 16.67 -0.21
N THR A 44 0.13 15.72 -0.30
CA THR A 44 -1.21 15.88 0.29
C THR A 44 -1.22 15.57 1.79
N GLY A 45 -0.13 15.04 2.35
CA GLY A 45 -0.02 14.56 3.72
C GLY A 45 -0.23 13.06 3.88
N ALA A 46 -0.42 12.31 2.79
CA ALA A 46 -0.51 10.85 2.85
C ALA A 46 0.84 10.22 3.21
N LEU A 47 0.80 9.22 4.10
CA LEU A 47 1.96 8.39 4.43
C LEU A 47 2.06 7.25 3.42
N VAL A 48 2.92 7.42 2.40
CA VAL A 48 3.09 6.44 1.32
C VAL A 48 4.47 5.78 1.38
N THR A 49 4.51 4.44 1.34
CA THR A 49 5.72 3.61 1.28
C THR A 49 5.73 2.81 -0.03
N ASN A 50 6.85 2.86 -0.75
CA ASN A 50 7.06 2.01 -1.92
C ASN A 50 7.65 0.67 -1.46
N PHE A 51 6.90 -0.42 -1.63
CA PHE A 51 7.34 -1.76 -1.31
C PHE A 51 8.24 -2.28 -2.43
N THR A 52 9.52 -2.48 -2.14
CA THR A 52 10.53 -2.87 -3.15
C THR A 52 10.48 -4.36 -3.50
N GLY A 53 9.72 -5.17 -2.75
CA GLY A 53 9.41 -6.52 -3.18
C GLY A 53 8.40 -6.45 -4.32
N HIS A 54 8.57 -7.26 -5.37
CA HIS A 54 7.61 -7.28 -6.47
C HIS A 54 6.59 -8.38 -6.17
N VAL A 55 5.33 -8.00 -5.94
CA VAL A 55 4.23 -8.94 -5.76
C VAL A 55 3.49 -9.12 -7.08
N ARG A 56 3.62 -10.28 -7.69
CA ARG A 56 2.77 -10.65 -8.82
C ARG A 56 1.34 -10.79 -8.32
N ALA A 57 0.42 -10.06 -8.95
CA ALA A 57 -1.00 -10.19 -8.70
C ALA A 57 -1.43 -11.68 -8.84
N GLY A 58 -2.02 -12.22 -7.77
CA GLY A 58 -2.47 -13.62 -7.72
C GLY A 58 -1.43 -14.63 -7.19
N ASP A 59 -0.19 -14.23 -6.91
CA ASP A 59 0.78 -15.11 -6.22
C ASP A 59 0.61 -14.98 -4.69
N ALA A 60 -0.09 -15.96 -4.11
CA ALA A 60 -0.36 -16.00 -2.67
C ALA A 60 0.91 -16.04 -1.80
N LYS A 61 2.03 -16.58 -2.32
CA LYS A 61 3.29 -16.67 -1.58
C LYS A 61 3.99 -15.32 -1.57
N GLU A 62 4.06 -14.63 -2.70
CA GLU A 62 4.62 -13.28 -2.78
C GLU A 62 3.78 -12.31 -1.93
N LEU A 63 2.45 -12.46 -1.96
CA LEU A 63 1.55 -11.69 -1.10
C LEU A 63 1.81 -11.94 0.39
N ALA A 64 1.96 -13.20 0.81
CA ALA A 64 2.27 -13.55 2.20
C ALA A 64 3.62 -12.97 2.66
N CYS A 65 4.63 -12.94 1.78
CA CYS A 65 5.91 -12.29 2.08
C CYS A 65 5.77 -10.77 2.26
N ALA A 66 4.98 -10.11 1.40
CA ALA A 66 4.71 -8.68 1.55
C ALA A 66 3.97 -8.38 2.86
N VAL A 67 2.98 -9.19 3.21
CA VAL A 67 2.27 -9.08 4.49
C VAL A 67 3.23 -9.25 5.67
N ALA A 68 4.09 -10.26 5.65
CA ALA A 68 5.07 -10.47 6.71
C ALA A 68 6.00 -9.26 6.87
N ALA A 69 6.50 -8.70 5.76
CA ALA A 69 7.32 -7.50 5.79
C ALA A 69 6.55 -6.30 6.38
N ILE A 70 5.30 -6.07 5.97
CA ILE A 70 4.49 -4.98 6.53
C ILE A 70 4.23 -5.19 8.03
N GLN A 71 3.99 -6.43 8.46
CA GLN A 71 3.78 -6.78 9.87
C GLN A 71 5.03 -6.54 10.73
N GLU A 72 6.24 -6.72 10.19
CA GLU A 72 7.48 -6.38 10.91
C GLU A 72 7.56 -4.88 11.24
N HIS A 73 7.03 -4.02 10.36
CA HIS A 73 6.98 -2.57 10.58
C HIS A 73 5.74 -2.11 11.37
N HIS A 74 4.63 -2.84 11.28
CA HIS A 74 3.33 -2.49 11.86
C HIS A 74 2.69 -3.69 12.58
N PRO A 75 3.27 -4.17 13.70
CA PRO A 75 2.90 -5.44 14.32
C PRO A 75 1.48 -5.48 14.88
N ASP A 76 0.95 -4.34 15.32
CA ASP A 76 -0.35 -4.22 15.98
C ASP A 76 -1.44 -3.62 15.08
N GLU A 77 -1.11 -3.31 13.81
CA GLU A 77 -2.06 -2.70 12.88
C GLU A 77 -2.67 -3.74 11.95
N PRO A 78 -4.00 -3.69 11.71
CA PRO A 78 -4.60 -4.51 10.66
C PRO A 78 -4.09 -4.07 9.29
N ILE A 79 -3.84 -5.05 8.42
CA ILE A 79 -3.43 -4.84 7.04
C ILE A 79 -4.61 -5.14 6.13
N TRP A 80 -5.03 -4.14 5.36
CA TRP A 80 -5.96 -4.32 4.26
C TRP A 80 -5.17 -4.61 2.98
N ILE A 81 -5.60 -5.61 2.23
CA ILE A 81 -4.92 -6.06 1.02
C ILE A 81 -5.92 -6.06 -0.11
N GLU A 82 -5.51 -5.55 -1.26
CA GLU A 82 -6.27 -5.70 -2.50
C GLU A 82 -6.45 -7.19 -2.84
N ALA A 83 -7.70 -7.63 -2.89
CA ALA A 83 -8.02 -8.98 -3.35
C ALA A 83 -7.84 -9.07 -4.88
N ALA A 84 -7.25 -10.17 -5.34
CA ALA A 84 -7.10 -10.49 -6.77
C ALA A 84 -8.45 -10.80 -7.45
#